data_AF-A0A9P1MLF3-F1
#
_entry.id   AF-A0A9P1MLF3-F1
#
_cell.length_a   1.000
_cell.length_b   1.000
_cell.length_c   1.000
_cell.angle_alpha   90.00
_cell.angle_beta   90.00
_cell.angle_gamma   90.00
#
_symmetry.space_group_name_H-M   'P 1'
#
loop_
_entity.id
_entity.type
_entity.pdbx_description
1 polymer ?
#
loop_
_entity_poly.entity_id
_entity_poly.type
_entity_poly.pdbx_seq_one_letter_code
_entity_poly.pdbx_strand_id
1 'polypeptide(L)'
;MVEPWQDHSSNLQQFKFDASSLPTKNVIVYCDRAEVKRLVVANLNKGTNEIIIQNVSAVIERQSVRVDGRGALIQEVQYQEMPIDTKTENEKVRGLEEEKLKLENERFTVEDEITSLKKRIDVLDGVAAQIAAGAASAAPSGVPSGPEMVSCGSQPNLLARRHTITGPSNIGGGGLLGNSPIGFLMNEDALGNLEKFLNYYGNTTGDMKAELRKKQRESDQITEQIDILERQIDQLRCGYEYDSIKRYFAF
;
A
#
# COMPACT_ATOMS: atom_id res chain seq x y z
N MET A 1 38.22 64.70 -0.71
CA MET A 1 36.89 64.04 -0.77
C MET A 1 37.04 62.88 -1.72
N VAL A 2 37.14 61.68 -1.16
CA VAL A 2 37.21 60.42 -1.94
C VAL A 2 35.77 59.94 -2.06
N GLU A 3 35.26 59.86 -3.28
CA GLU A 3 33.92 59.31 -3.52
C GLU A 3 33.90 57.83 -3.09
N PRO A 4 32.91 57.41 -2.30
CA PRO A 4 32.76 56.01 -1.93
C PRO A 4 32.24 55.22 -3.14
N TRP A 5 33.01 54.22 -3.54
CA TRP A 5 32.61 53.20 -4.49
C TRP A 5 31.29 52.57 -4.05
N GLN A 6 30.23 52.77 -4.84
CA GLN A 6 28.96 52.09 -4.63
C GLN A 6 29.13 50.62 -4.98
N ASP A 7 29.07 49.75 -3.98
CA ASP A 7 28.89 48.32 -4.17
C ASP A 7 27.58 48.11 -4.94
N HIS A 8 27.70 47.73 -6.21
CA HIS A 8 26.59 47.25 -7.02
C HIS A 8 26.26 45.84 -6.55
N SER A 9 25.63 45.73 -5.38
CA SER A 9 24.88 44.53 -4.97
C SER A 9 23.71 44.37 -5.94
N SER A 10 24.03 43.89 -7.14
CA SER A 10 23.07 43.54 -8.16
C SER A 10 22.24 42.38 -7.63
N ASN A 11 20.93 42.58 -7.59
CA ASN A 11 19.96 41.50 -7.38
C ASN A 11 20.16 40.46 -8.49
N LEU A 12 21.07 39.51 -8.26
CA LEU A 12 21.31 38.37 -9.13
C LEU A 12 20.10 37.46 -9.01
N GLN A 13 19.23 37.49 -10.03
CA GLN A 13 18.05 36.65 -10.05
C GLN A 13 18.39 35.30 -10.69
N GLN A 14 18.18 34.24 -9.93
CA GLN A 14 18.53 32.87 -10.30
C GLN A 14 17.30 32.08 -10.76
N PHE A 15 17.41 31.41 -11.90
CA PHE A 15 16.39 30.54 -12.46
C PHE A 15 16.94 29.12 -12.58
N LYS A 16 16.23 28.12 -12.03
CA LYS A 16 16.68 26.72 -12.01
C LYS A 16 15.77 25.86 -12.87
N PHE A 17 16.38 25.02 -13.71
CA PHE A 17 15.68 24.07 -14.57
C PHE A 17 16.33 22.69 -14.47
N ASP A 18 15.54 21.62 -14.54
CA ASP A 18 16.07 20.27 -14.67
C ASP A 18 16.26 19.94 -16.16
N ALA A 19 17.47 19.53 -16.55
CA ALA A 19 17.79 19.16 -17.92
C ALA A 19 16.77 18.16 -18.50
N SER A 20 16.34 17.17 -17.71
CA SER A 20 15.42 16.11 -18.14
C SER A 20 14.01 16.60 -18.50
N SER A 21 13.60 17.71 -17.89
CA SER A 21 12.28 18.32 -18.13
C SER A 21 12.26 19.29 -19.32
N LEU A 22 13.43 19.67 -19.83
CA LEU A 22 13.52 20.62 -20.94
C LEU A 22 13.13 19.96 -22.27
N PRO A 23 12.26 20.60 -23.07
CA PRO A 23 11.84 20.06 -24.36
C PRO A 23 13.03 19.97 -25.32
N THR A 24 13.15 18.80 -25.97
CA THR A 24 14.18 18.55 -26.99
C THR A 24 13.70 19.08 -28.33
N LYS A 25 14.47 20.02 -28.90
CA LYS A 25 14.18 20.66 -30.19
C LYS A 25 14.77 19.90 -31.37
N ASN A 26 15.98 19.38 -31.21
CA ASN A 26 16.71 18.65 -32.26
C ASN A 26 17.71 17.67 -31.63
N VAL A 27 17.90 16.51 -32.26
CA VAL A 27 18.96 15.56 -31.95
C VAL A 27 19.66 15.18 -33.25
N ILE A 28 20.98 15.35 -33.29
CA ILE A 28 21.82 14.89 -34.39
C ILE A 28 22.71 13.78 -33.85
N VAL A 29 22.60 12.59 -34.43
CA VAL A 29 23.36 11.41 -33.99
C VAL A 29 24.52 11.16 -34.95
N TYR A 30 25.72 11.04 -34.39
CA TYR A 30 26.95 10.64 -35.06
C TYR A 30 27.29 9.20 -34.66
N CYS A 31 28.34 8.63 -35.27
CA CYS A 31 28.77 7.26 -34.97
C CYS A 31 29.20 7.06 -33.51
N ASP A 32 29.74 8.11 -32.88
CA ASP A 32 30.35 8.07 -31.54
C ASP A 32 29.64 8.94 -30.49
N ARG A 33 28.77 9.86 -30.91
CA ARG A 33 28.15 10.86 -30.03
C ARG A 33 26.80 11.34 -30.57
N ALA A 34 26.05 12.06 -29.74
CA ALA A 34 24.86 12.78 -30.18
C ALA A 34 24.90 14.24 -29.71
N GLU A 35 24.55 15.16 -30.60
CA GLU A 35 24.29 16.55 -30.27
C GLU A 35 22.81 16.73 -29.97
N VAL A 36 22.48 17.16 -28.75
CA VAL A 36 21.10 17.37 -28.31
C VAL A 36 20.86 18.86 -28.08
N LYS A 37 19.92 19.45 -28.81
CA LYS A 37 19.48 20.84 -28.61
C LYS A 37 18.18 20.85 -27.81
N ARG A 38 18.21 21.51 -26.66
CA ARG A 38 17.03 21.72 -25.80
C ARG A 38 16.67 23.20 -25.74
N LEU A 39 15.41 23.50 -25.47
CA LEU A 39 14.89 24.86 -25.37
C LEU A 39 14.64 25.22 -23.90
N VAL A 40 15.20 26.35 -23.47
CA VAL A 40 14.90 26.96 -22.17
C VAL A 40 14.12 28.24 -22.43
N VAL A 41 12.99 28.41 -21.74
CA VAL A 41 12.18 29.64 -21.79
C VAL A 41 12.09 30.19 -20.38
N ALA A 42 12.56 31.43 -20.20
CA ALA A 42 12.57 32.11 -18.91
C ALA A 42 12.13 33.57 -19.09
N ASN A 43 11.37 34.08 -18.13
CA ASN A 43 10.99 35.49 -18.07
C ASN A 43 12.07 36.25 -17.29
N LEU A 44 13.01 36.85 -18.02
CA LEU A 44 14.17 37.53 -17.43
C LEU A 44 13.83 38.98 -17.08
N ASN A 45 14.27 39.41 -15.90
CA ASN A 45 14.14 40.80 -15.48
C ASN A 45 15.28 41.65 -16.07
N LYS A 46 15.09 42.98 -16.08
CA LYS A 46 16.16 43.89 -16.50
C LYS A 46 17.34 43.79 -15.53
N GLY A 47 18.54 43.55 -16.06
CA GLY A 47 19.77 43.40 -15.27
C GLY A 47 20.44 42.06 -15.53
N THR A 48 21.30 41.64 -14.60
CA THR A 48 22.00 40.36 -14.65
C THR A 48 21.12 39.27 -14.06
N ASN A 49 20.93 38.19 -14.83
CA ASN A 49 20.19 37.01 -14.41
C ASN A 49 21.12 35.81 -14.55
N GLU A 50 20.90 34.77 -13.76
CA GLU A 50 21.64 33.51 -13.81
C GLU A 50 20.66 32.37 -14.09
N ILE A 51 20.89 31.60 -15.16
CA ILE A 51 20.11 30.42 -15.49
C ILE A 51 20.94 29.18 -15.19
N ILE A 52 20.46 28.32 -14.30
CA ILE A 52 21.11 27.08 -13.90
C ILE A 52 20.31 25.90 -14.43
N ILE A 53 20.97 25.05 -15.22
CA ILE A 53 20.44 23.78 -15.69
C ILE A 53 21.07 22.65 -14.87
N GLN A 54 20.24 21.92 -14.12
CA GLN A 54 20.63 20.85 -13.21
C GLN A 54 20.44 19.47 -13.84
N ASN A 55 21.05 18.44 -13.23
CA ASN A 55 20.91 17.02 -13.61
C ASN A 55 21.29 16.76 -15.08
N VAL A 56 22.38 17.38 -15.50
CA VAL A 56 22.91 17.22 -16.85
C VAL A 56 23.55 15.83 -16.98
N SER A 57 23.38 15.21 -18.14
CA SER A 57 23.80 13.82 -18.38
C SER A 57 25.26 13.56 -17.99
N ALA A 58 25.51 12.41 -17.37
CA ALA A 58 26.85 12.00 -16.95
C ALA A 58 27.85 11.82 -18.10
N VAL A 59 27.35 11.55 -19.31
CA VAL A 59 28.17 11.36 -20.51
C VAL A 59 28.37 12.65 -21.31
N ILE A 60 27.95 13.80 -20.77
CA ILE A 60 28.14 15.08 -21.46
C ILE A 60 29.63 15.42 -21.59
N GLU A 61 30.03 15.89 -22.77
CA GLU A 61 31.38 16.39 -22.99
C GLU A 61 31.50 17.82 -22.45
N ARG A 62 32.33 18.03 -21.43
CA ARG A 62 32.43 19.32 -20.69
C ARG A 62 32.65 20.53 -21.60
N GLN A 63 33.46 20.35 -22.64
CA GLN A 63 33.81 21.39 -23.60
C GLN A 63 32.82 21.52 -24.77
N SER A 64 31.76 20.70 -24.83
CA SER A 64 30.77 20.72 -25.91
C SER A 64 29.52 21.56 -25.56
N VAL A 65 29.42 22.09 -24.34
CA VAL A 65 28.28 22.92 -23.93
C VAL A 65 28.33 24.24 -24.70
N ARG A 66 27.25 24.55 -25.42
CA ARG A 66 27.07 25.81 -26.15
C ARG A 66 25.68 26.32 -25.83
N VAL A 67 25.58 27.63 -25.61
CA VAL A 67 24.31 28.30 -25.32
C VAL A 67 24.10 29.36 -26.39
N ASP A 68 22.89 29.39 -26.95
CA ASP A 68 22.43 30.41 -27.89
C ASP A 68 21.17 31.05 -27.31
N GLY A 69 21.15 32.38 -27.30
CA GLY A 69 20.14 33.18 -26.61
C GLY A 69 19.49 34.18 -27.54
N ARG A 70 18.16 34.28 -27.50
CA ARG A 70 17.40 35.37 -28.14
C ARG A 70 16.83 36.28 -27.06
N GLY A 71 17.08 37.57 -27.17
CA GLY A 71 16.53 38.58 -26.25
C GLY A 71 17.37 38.84 -24.99
N ALA A 72 18.51 38.17 -24.83
CA ALA A 72 19.50 38.42 -23.78
C ALA A 72 20.92 38.22 -24.33
N LEU A 73 21.89 38.91 -23.74
CA LEU A 73 23.31 38.73 -24.06
C LEU A 73 23.93 37.79 -23.03
N ILE A 74 24.47 36.67 -23.50
CA ILE A 74 25.13 35.66 -22.67
C ILE A 74 26.50 36.21 -22.29
N GLN A 75 26.76 36.35 -20.99
CA GLN A 75 28.04 36.86 -20.50
C GLN A 75 29.06 35.74 -20.32
N GLU A 76 28.63 34.66 -19.67
CA GLU A 76 29.50 33.54 -19.29
C GLU A 76 28.71 32.23 -19.35
N VAL A 77 29.38 31.13 -19.65
CA VAL A 77 28.81 29.79 -19.52
C VAL A 77 29.76 28.97 -18.66
N GLN A 78 29.30 28.56 -17.48
CA GLN A 78 30.07 27.77 -16.54
C GLN A 78 29.49 26.38 -16.41
N TYR A 79 30.33 25.36 -16.57
CA TYR A 79 29.97 23.98 -16.26
C TYR A 79 30.63 23.58 -14.95
N GLN A 80 29.85 23.03 -14.03
CA GLN A 80 30.32 22.63 -12.71
C GLN A 80 29.82 21.23 -12.34
N GLU A 81 30.73 20.46 -11.76
CA GLU A 81 30.45 19.16 -11.18
C GLU A 81 30.63 19.28 -9.67
N MET A 82 29.60 18.90 -8.92
CA MET A 82 29.66 18.81 -7.47
C MET A 82 29.44 17.37 -7.03
N PRO A 83 30.28 16.82 -6.14
CA PRO A 83 29.98 15.53 -5.52
C PRO A 83 28.64 15.65 -4.77
N ILE A 84 27.83 14.61 -4.87
CA ILE A 84 26.58 14.53 -4.09
C ILE A 84 26.97 14.53 -2.62
N ASP A 85 26.32 15.40 -1.84
CA ASP A 85 26.44 15.35 -0.40
C ASP A 85 25.74 14.10 0.14
N THR A 86 26.53 13.05 0.31
CA THR A 86 26.10 11.76 0.85
C THR A 86 25.42 11.90 2.21
N LYS A 87 25.69 12.95 3.00
CA LYS A 87 25.07 13.14 4.31
C LYS A 87 23.59 13.51 4.18
N THR A 88 23.28 14.53 3.36
CA THR A 88 21.90 15.00 3.18
C THR A 88 21.04 13.96 2.47
N GLU A 89 21.60 13.26 1.49
CA GLU A 89 20.83 12.23 0.78
C GLU A 89 20.62 10.98 1.64
N ASN A 90 21.60 10.58 2.48
CA ASN A 90 21.39 9.54 3.49
C ASN A 90 20.32 9.95 4.53
N GLU A 91 20.22 11.23 4.86
CA GLU A 91 19.17 11.71 5.75
C GLU A 91 17.77 11.60 5.13
N LYS A 92 17.63 11.83 3.83
CA LYS A 92 16.35 11.57 3.12
C LYS A 92 16.00 10.09 3.10
N VAL A 93 16.97 9.22 2.80
CA VAL A 93 16.76 7.76 2.82
C VAL A 93 16.35 7.31 4.23
N ARG A 94 17.07 7.77 5.25
CA ARG A 94 16.74 7.49 6.66
C ARG A 94 15.33 7.99 7.03
N GLY A 95 14.93 9.17 6.56
CA GLY A 95 13.59 9.70 6.78
C GLY A 95 12.50 8.80 6.19
N LEU A 96 12.70 8.30 4.97
CA LEU A 96 11.77 7.37 4.32
C LEU A 96 11.75 6.00 5.02
N GLU A 97 12.89 5.52 5.53
CA GLU A 97 12.97 4.29 6.32
C GLU A 97 12.22 4.41 7.65
N GLU A 98 12.32 5.56 8.34
CA GLU A 98 11.56 5.84 9.55
C GLU A 98 10.05 5.90 9.27
N GLU A 99 9.64 6.50 8.16
CA GLU A 99 8.24 6.54 7.73
C GLU A 99 7.71 5.15 7.39
N LYS A 100 8.47 4.37 6.63
CA LYS A 100 8.16 2.97 6.34
C LYS A 100 7.95 2.17 7.64
N LEU A 101 8.86 2.30 8.60
CA LEU A 101 8.77 1.60 9.88
C LEU A 101 7.51 1.98 10.67
N LYS A 102 7.08 3.26 10.62
CA LYS A 102 5.83 3.71 11.25
C LYS A 102 4.62 3.05 10.61
N LEU A 103 4.56 3.03 9.27
CA LEU A 103 3.47 2.38 8.54
C LEU A 103 3.45 0.86 8.75
N GLU A 104 4.60 0.21 8.85
CA GLU A 104 4.67 -1.21 9.20
C GLU A 104 4.08 -1.50 10.58
N ASN A 105 4.41 -0.67 11.59
CA ASN A 105 3.83 -0.81 12.93
C ASN A 105 2.32 -0.57 12.95
N GLU A 106 1.84 0.40 12.16
CA GLU A 106 0.40 0.66 11.99
C GLU A 106 -0.29 -0.54 11.33
N ARG A 107 0.31 -1.10 10.27
CA ARG A 107 -0.18 -2.32 9.60
C ARG A 107 -0.31 -3.47 10.58
N PHE A 108 0.70 -3.71 11.41
CA PHE A 108 0.67 -4.75 12.43
C PHE A 108 -0.50 -4.55 13.42
N THR A 109 -0.73 -3.33 13.86
CA THR A 109 -1.83 -3.00 14.77
C THR A 109 -3.19 -3.32 14.11
N VAL A 110 -3.37 -2.94 12.85
CA VAL A 110 -4.60 -3.22 12.08
C VAL A 110 -4.76 -4.74 11.83
N GLU A 111 -3.69 -5.46 11.53
CA GLU A 111 -3.71 -6.92 11.34
C GLU A 111 -4.11 -7.68 12.62
N ASP A 112 -3.64 -7.21 13.78
CA ASP A 112 -4.03 -7.75 15.08
C ASP A 112 -5.53 -7.52 15.34
N GLU A 113 -6.05 -6.33 15.03
CA GLU A 113 -7.48 -6.01 15.11
C GLU A 113 -8.31 -6.92 14.19
N ILE A 114 -7.90 -7.06 12.92
CA ILE A 114 -8.52 -7.96 11.94
C ILE A 114 -8.56 -9.39 12.49
N THR A 115 -7.45 -9.87 13.03
CA THR A 115 -7.34 -11.22 13.59
C THR A 115 -8.27 -11.40 14.79
N SER A 116 -8.37 -10.39 15.65
CA SER A 116 -9.29 -10.41 16.80
C SER A 116 -10.76 -10.44 16.37
N LEU A 117 -11.14 -9.66 15.35
CA LEU A 117 -12.50 -9.62 14.80
C LEU A 117 -12.89 -10.94 14.15
N LYS A 118 -11.99 -11.53 13.34
CA LYS A 118 -12.19 -12.86 12.75
C LYS A 118 -12.48 -13.92 13.83
N LYS A 119 -11.64 -13.97 14.87
CA LYS A 119 -11.84 -14.90 16.00
C LYS A 119 -13.19 -14.70 16.71
N ARG A 120 -13.62 -13.45 16.93
CA ARG A 120 -14.91 -13.15 17.56
C ARG A 120 -16.09 -13.61 16.70
N ILE A 121 -16.02 -13.37 15.39
CA ILE A 121 -17.01 -13.85 14.42
C ILE A 121 -17.07 -15.38 14.44
N ASP A 122 -15.92 -16.05 14.39
CA ASP A 122 -15.85 -17.52 14.35
C ASP A 122 -16.46 -18.17 15.61
N VAL A 123 -16.23 -17.56 16.78
CA VAL A 123 -16.85 -18.01 18.04
C VAL A 123 -18.37 -17.89 17.97
N LEU A 124 -18.89 -16.75 17.51
CA LEU A 124 -20.32 -16.51 17.38
C LEU A 124 -20.97 -17.44 16.35
N ASP A 125 -20.36 -17.58 15.17
CA ASP A 125 -20.81 -18.48 14.11
C ASP A 125 -20.81 -19.95 14.61
N GLY A 126 -19.82 -20.32 15.44
CA GLY A 126 -19.74 -21.63 16.09
C GLY A 126 -20.86 -21.90 17.10
N VAL A 127 -21.17 -20.93 17.98
CA VAL A 127 -22.29 -21.04 18.92
C VAL A 127 -23.62 -21.14 18.18
N ALA A 128 -23.83 -20.30 17.16
CA ALA A 128 -25.02 -20.34 16.33
C ALA A 128 -25.20 -21.70 15.62
N ALA A 129 -24.11 -22.30 15.11
CA ALA A 129 -24.14 -23.62 14.50
C ALA A 129 -24.52 -24.74 15.48
N GLN A 130 -24.02 -24.69 16.73
CA GLN A 130 -24.38 -25.67 17.77
C GLN A 130 -25.86 -25.58 18.14
N ILE A 131 -26.40 -24.37 18.26
CA ILE A 131 -27.83 -24.14 18.53
C ILE A 131 -28.68 -24.68 17.38
N ALA A 132 -28.30 -24.38 16.14
CA ALA A 132 -29.02 -24.86 14.95
C ALA A 132 -29.00 -26.39 14.84
N ALA A 133 -27.85 -27.03 15.11
CA ALA A 133 -27.72 -28.48 15.10
C ALA A 133 -28.57 -29.14 16.21
N GLY A 134 -28.60 -28.56 17.41
CA GLY A 134 -29.43 -29.03 18.52
C GLY A 134 -30.93 -28.97 18.21
N ALA A 135 -31.38 -27.91 17.53
CA ALA A 135 -32.77 -27.75 17.08
C ALA A 135 -33.15 -28.74 15.96
N ALA A 136 -32.23 -29.07 15.05
CA ALA A 136 -32.49 -30.03 13.96
C ALA A 136 -32.70 -31.47 14.47
N SER A 137 -32.04 -31.87 15.55
CA SER A 137 -32.25 -33.16 16.24
C SER A 137 -33.57 -33.26 17.03
N ALA A 138 -34.33 -32.17 17.13
CA ALA A 138 -35.60 -32.09 17.85
C ALA A 138 -36.84 -32.30 16.96
N ALA A 139 -36.69 -32.32 15.64
CA ALA A 139 -37.81 -32.40 14.72
C ALA A 139 -38.46 -33.81 14.78
N PRO A 140 -39.74 -33.94 15.15
CA PRO A 140 -40.43 -35.21 15.06
C PRO A 140 -40.62 -35.56 13.57
N SER A 141 -39.98 -36.66 13.16
CA SER A 141 -40.29 -37.33 11.90
C SER A 141 -41.72 -37.85 11.97
N GLY A 142 -42.67 -37.08 11.45
CA GLY A 142 -44.10 -37.39 11.53
C GLY A 142 -44.76 -37.45 10.17
N VAL A 143 -44.44 -38.46 9.35
CA VAL A 143 -45.42 -39.10 8.43
C VAL A 143 -44.98 -40.54 8.08
N PRO A 144 -45.80 -41.58 8.32
CA PRO A 144 -45.58 -42.92 7.76
C PRO A 144 -46.49 -43.23 6.54
N SER A 145 -45.87 -43.90 5.57
CA SER A 145 -46.42 -44.95 4.68
C SER A 145 -47.42 -44.61 3.56
N GLY A 146 -46.92 -44.75 2.32
CA GLY A 146 -47.65 -45.24 1.14
C GLY A 146 -46.65 -45.86 0.15
N PRO A 147 -46.88 -47.05 -0.44
CA PRO A 147 -45.88 -47.75 -1.24
C PRO A 147 -46.09 -47.53 -2.74
N GLU A 148 -45.09 -47.01 -3.46
CA GLU A 148 -44.95 -47.27 -4.90
C GLU A 148 -43.46 -47.32 -5.30
N MET A 149 -43.08 -48.46 -5.88
CA MET A 149 -41.87 -48.64 -6.70
C MET A 149 -42.04 -47.89 -8.03
N VAL A 150 -40.96 -47.35 -8.63
CA VAL A 150 -40.34 -47.76 -9.92
C VAL A 150 -38.99 -47.03 -10.14
N SER A 151 -38.03 -47.78 -10.70
CA SER A 151 -36.65 -47.52 -11.20
C SER A 151 -36.52 -46.31 -12.19
N CYS A 152 -35.38 -45.74 -12.64
CA CYS A 152 -34.00 -46.19 -12.91
C CYS A 152 -33.05 -45.00 -13.28
N GLY A 153 -31.72 -45.15 -13.03
CA GLY A 153 -30.56 -44.52 -13.74
C GLY A 153 -30.22 -43.05 -13.40
N SER A 154 -28.97 -42.55 -13.32
CA SER A 154 -27.61 -43.06 -13.52
C SER A 154 -26.60 -42.10 -12.84
N GLN A 155 -25.46 -42.64 -12.38
CA GLN A 155 -24.28 -42.05 -11.70
C GLN A 155 -23.48 -40.98 -12.52
N PRO A 156 -22.34 -40.38 -12.05
CA PRO A 156 -21.63 -40.52 -10.76
C PRO A 156 -21.25 -39.21 -10.03
N ASN A 157 -20.96 -39.35 -8.73
CA ASN A 157 -20.38 -38.35 -7.84
C ASN A 157 -18.89 -38.68 -7.61
N LEU A 158 -17.99 -37.71 -7.80
CA LEU A 158 -16.54 -37.87 -7.61
C LEU A 158 -16.07 -37.12 -6.34
N LEU A 159 -15.27 -37.86 -5.56
CA LEU A 159 -14.27 -37.43 -4.55
C LEU A 159 -14.76 -37.08 -3.13
N ALA A 160 -14.89 -38.16 -2.34
CA ALA A 160 -14.64 -38.15 -0.92
C ALA A 160 -13.13 -38.31 -0.64
N ARG A 161 -12.55 -37.42 0.18
CA ARG A 161 -11.33 -37.71 0.96
C ARG A 161 -11.25 -36.78 2.18
N ARG A 162 -11.91 -37.16 3.29
CA ARG A 162 -11.65 -36.60 4.63
C ARG A 162 -10.88 -37.64 5.43
N HIS A 163 -9.73 -37.23 5.97
CA HIS A 163 -8.93 -38.02 6.89
C HIS A 163 -9.51 -37.91 8.31
N THR A 164 -9.76 -39.08 8.90
CA THR A 164 -10.16 -39.31 10.29
C THR A 164 -8.92 -39.30 11.19
N ILE A 165 -8.95 -38.58 12.31
CA ILE A 165 -8.06 -38.82 13.45
C ILE A 165 -8.94 -39.21 14.63
N THR A 166 -8.84 -40.48 15.01
CA THR A 166 -9.46 -41.15 16.16
C THR A 166 -8.57 -41.04 17.40
N GLY A 167 -9.17 -40.77 18.56
CA GLY A 167 -8.58 -40.93 19.90
C GLY A 167 -9.60 -40.60 21.00
N PRO A 168 -9.55 -41.25 22.19
CA PRO A 168 -10.67 -42.08 22.65
C PRO A 168 -11.48 -41.54 23.85
N SER A 169 -12.60 -42.22 24.07
CA SER A 169 -13.56 -42.16 25.17
C SER A 169 -12.95 -42.09 26.57
N ASN A 170 -13.57 -41.32 27.47
CA ASN A 170 -13.59 -41.68 28.89
C ASN A 170 -14.96 -41.42 29.54
N ILE A 171 -15.32 -42.35 30.41
CA ILE A 171 -16.60 -42.57 31.08
C ILE A 171 -16.57 -41.97 32.48
N GLY A 172 -17.72 -41.46 32.94
CA GLY A 172 -18.05 -41.20 34.34
C GLY A 172 -18.82 -39.88 34.47
N GLY A 173 -20.07 -39.79 34.91
CA GLY A 173 -20.93 -40.71 35.64
C GLY A 173 -21.71 -39.86 36.65
N GLY A 174 -23.03 -39.73 36.47
CA GLY A 174 -23.94 -39.17 37.46
C GLY A 174 -24.98 -38.18 36.90
N GLY A 175 -26.26 -38.58 36.93
CA GLY A 175 -27.39 -37.65 36.78
C GLY A 175 -28.28 -37.88 35.56
N LEU A 176 -29.07 -38.94 35.59
CA LEU A 176 -30.22 -39.15 34.72
C LEU A 176 -31.27 -38.04 34.92
N LEU A 177 -31.33 -37.08 33.99
CA LEU A 177 -32.58 -36.50 33.51
C LEU A 177 -32.48 -36.44 31.99
N GLY A 178 -33.43 -37.11 31.32
CA GLY A 178 -33.46 -37.26 29.88
C GLY A 178 -33.48 -35.89 29.21
N ASN A 179 -32.43 -35.59 28.43
CA ASN A 179 -32.36 -34.40 27.61
C ASN A 179 -33.20 -34.63 26.36
N SER A 180 -34.51 -34.71 26.55
CA SER A 180 -35.45 -34.64 25.45
C SER A 180 -35.38 -33.21 24.90
N PRO A 181 -35.12 -32.99 23.61
CA PRO A 181 -35.06 -31.65 23.03
C PRO A 181 -36.37 -30.85 23.20
N ILE A 182 -37.45 -31.55 23.58
CA ILE A 182 -38.75 -31.00 23.97
C ILE A 182 -38.66 -30.17 25.27
N GLY A 183 -37.78 -30.54 26.22
CA GLY A 183 -37.65 -29.83 27.50
C GLY A 183 -37.02 -28.44 27.39
N PHE A 184 -36.18 -28.23 26.36
CA PHE A 184 -35.59 -26.92 26.05
C PHE A 184 -36.62 -25.95 25.46
N LEU A 185 -37.51 -26.44 24.59
CA LEU A 185 -38.59 -25.66 23.98
C LEU A 185 -39.72 -25.31 24.97
N MET A 186 -39.85 -26.06 26.06
CA MET A 186 -40.88 -25.85 27.10
C MET A 186 -40.42 -24.85 28.18
N ASN A 187 -39.16 -24.42 28.17
CA ASN A 187 -38.63 -23.46 29.12
C ASN A 187 -38.67 -22.05 28.51
N GLU A 188 -39.66 -21.26 28.93
CA GLU A 188 -39.93 -19.90 28.42
C GLU A 188 -38.71 -18.97 28.56
N ASP A 189 -37.94 -19.13 29.65
CA ASP A 189 -36.69 -18.38 29.87
C ASP A 189 -35.60 -18.76 28.86
N ALA A 190 -35.51 -20.04 28.50
CA ALA A 190 -34.54 -20.53 27.52
C ALA A 190 -34.86 -20.02 26.10
N LEU A 191 -36.16 -19.97 25.74
CA LEU A 191 -36.61 -19.42 24.47
C LEU A 191 -36.37 -17.91 24.38
N GLY A 192 -36.67 -17.17 25.46
CA GLY A 192 -36.39 -15.74 25.53
C GLY A 192 -34.88 -15.41 25.48
N ASN A 193 -34.03 -16.25 26.08
CA ASN A 193 -32.58 -16.09 25.98
C ASN A 193 -32.04 -16.44 24.58
N LEU A 194 -32.64 -17.42 23.91
CA LEU A 194 -32.32 -17.74 22.52
C LEU A 194 -32.69 -16.59 21.58
N GLU A 195 -33.87 -15.99 21.74
CA GLU A 195 -34.29 -14.83 20.95
C GLU A 195 -33.32 -13.65 21.13
N LYS A 196 -32.91 -13.36 22.38
CA LYS A 196 -31.89 -12.34 22.68
C LYS A 196 -30.57 -12.66 21.99
N PHE A 197 -30.13 -13.92 22.03
CA PHE A 197 -28.90 -14.35 21.36
C PHE A 197 -28.99 -14.20 19.85
N LEU A 198 -30.08 -14.63 19.20
CA LEU A 198 -30.24 -14.55 17.75
C LEU A 198 -30.28 -13.09 17.26
N ASN A 199 -30.97 -12.22 18.00
CA ASN A 199 -30.99 -10.79 17.72
C ASN A 199 -29.59 -10.15 17.88
N TYR A 200 -28.88 -10.49 18.95
CA TYR A 200 -27.50 -10.04 19.16
C TYR A 200 -26.57 -10.56 18.06
N TYR A 201 -26.62 -11.85 17.74
CA TYR A 201 -25.81 -12.50 16.72
C TYR A 201 -26.02 -11.86 15.34
N GLY A 202 -27.27 -11.66 14.92
CA GLY A 202 -27.58 -11.09 13.61
C GLY A 202 -27.04 -9.67 13.43
N ASN A 203 -27.26 -8.81 14.42
CA ASN A 203 -26.81 -7.42 14.38
C ASN A 203 -25.28 -7.33 14.53
N THR A 204 -24.74 -7.90 15.62
CA THR A 204 -23.33 -7.76 15.97
C THR A 204 -22.40 -8.45 14.97
N THR A 205 -22.77 -9.63 14.43
CA THR A 205 -21.95 -10.30 13.42
C THR A 205 -21.97 -9.54 12.09
N GLY A 206 -23.10 -8.92 11.73
CA GLY A 206 -23.21 -8.01 10.59
C GLY A 206 -22.25 -6.83 10.72
N ASP A 207 -22.30 -6.16 11.87
CA ASP A 207 -21.44 -5.00 12.19
C ASP A 207 -19.96 -5.38 12.20
N MET A 208 -19.59 -6.47 12.87
CA MET A 208 -18.20 -6.95 12.90
C MET A 208 -17.69 -7.34 11.51
N LYS A 209 -18.53 -7.97 10.66
CA LYS A 209 -18.14 -8.28 9.26
C LYS A 209 -18.01 -7.02 8.42
N ALA A 210 -18.78 -5.96 8.68
CA ALA A 210 -18.63 -4.68 8.01
C ALA A 210 -17.33 -3.98 8.44
N GLU A 211 -17.05 -3.96 9.75
CA GLU A 211 -15.82 -3.40 10.31
C GLU A 211 -14.58 -4.16 9.83
N LEU A 212 -14.63 -5.50 9.79
CA LEU A 212 -13.56 -6.34 9.25
C LEU A 212 -13.20 -5.96 7.81
N ARG A 213 -14.19 -5.73 6.95
CA ARG A 213 -13.96 -5.30 5.55
C ARG A 213 -13.40 -3.89 5.46
N LYS A 214 -13.70 -3.02 6.42
CA LYS A 214 -13.12 -1.67 6.49
C LYS A 214 -11.64 -1.77 6.86
N LYS A 215 -11.33 -2.52 7.92
CA LYS A 215 -9.96 -2.74 8.41
C LYS A 215 -9.09 -3.47 7.39
N GLN A 216 -9.64 -4.44 6.66
CA GLN A 216 -8.91 -5.08 5.57
C GLN A 216 -8.49 -4.08 4.48
N ARG A 217 -9.40 -3.19 4.06
CA ARG A 217 -9.07 -2.13 3.08
C ARG A 217 -8.01 -1.14 3.61
N GLU A 218 -8.07 -0.81 4.90
CA GLU A 218 -7.07 0.03 5.57
C GLU A 218 -5.69 -0.65 5.56
N SER A 219 -5.62 -1.94 5.91
CA SER A 219 -4.39 -2.74 5.83
C SER A 219 -3.83 -2.82 4.40
N ASP A 220 -4.70 -3.01 3.40
CA ASP A 220 -4.29 -3.05 1.99
C ASP A 220 -3.72 -1.68 1.53
N GLN A 221 -4.34 -0.57 1.96
CA GLN A 221 -3.85 0.78 1.66
C GLN A 221 -2.49 1.07 2.29
N ILE A 222 -2.29 0.68 3.55
CA ILE A 222 -1.00 0.84 4.24
C ILE A 222 0.08 0.00 3.53
N THR A 223 -0.27 -1.21 3.08
CA THR A 223 0.65 -2.07 2.32
C THR A 223 1.08 -1.41 1.00
N GLU A 224 0.13 -0.83 0.26
CA GLU A 224 0.46 -0.10 -0.98
C GLU A 224 1.39 1.11 -0.71
N GLN A 225 1.17 1.83 0.40
CA GLN A 225 2.05 2.94 0.78
C GLN A 225 3.46 2.47 1.14
N ILE A 226 3.59 1.34 1.85
CA ILE A 226 4.89 0.73 2.15
C ILE A 226 5.62 0.37 0.86
N ASP A 227 4.94 -0.27 -0.10
CA ASP A 227 5.53 -0.64 -1.40
C ASP A 227 6.03 0.58 -2.19
N ILE A 228 5.30 1.71 -2.14
CA ILE A 228 5.71 2.96 -2.77
C ILE A 228 6.99 3.51 -2.12
N LEU A 229 7.04 3.53 -0.78
CA LEU A 229 8.22 3.99 -0.04
C LEU A 229 9.45 3.10 -0.31
N GLU A 230 9.28 1.78 -0.35
CA GLU A 230 10.36 0.85 -0.69
C GLU A 230 10.94 1.13 -2.08
N ARG A 231 10.08 1.30 -3.09
CA ARG A 231 10.52 1.65 -4.45
C ARG A 231 11.25 2.99 -4.48
N GLN A 232 10.81 3.96 -3.70
CA GLN A 232 11.48 5.26 -3.61
C GLN A 232 12.85 5.16 -2.94
N ILE A 233 12.96 4.38 -1.85
CA ILE A 233 14.23 4.10 -1.17
C ILE A 233 15.20 3.41 -2.15
N ASP A 234 14.74 2.39 -2.87
CA ASP A 234 15.55 1.67 -3.84
C ASP A 234 15.99 2.58 -5.00
N GLN A 235 15.09 3.41 -5.52
CA GLN A 235 15.42 4.38 -6.56
C GLN A 235 16.51 5.35 -6.12
N LEU A 236 16.42 5.87 -4.89
CA LEU A 236 17.42 6.78 -4.34
C LEU A 236 18.76 6.07 -4.16
N ARG A 237 18.77 4.88 -3.56
CA ARG A 237 19.98 4.08 -3.35
C ARG A 237 20.67 3.74 -4.66
N CYS A 238 19.93 3.22 -5.64
CA CYS A 238 20.47 2.93 -6.97
C CYS A 238 20.96 4.21 -7.66
N GLY A 239 20.20 5.31 -7.60
CA GLY A 239 20.59 6.59 -8.20
C GLY A 239 21.98 7.05 -7.74
N TYR A 240 22.29 6.89 -6.45
CA TYR A 240 23.58 7.30 -5.90
C TYR A 240 24.74 6.35 -6.20
N GLU A 241 24.46 5.06 -6.41
CA GLU A 241 25.48 4.10 -6.82
C GLU A 241 25.98 4.37 -8.25
N TYR A 242 25.08 4.77 -9.16
CA TYR A 242 25.41 4.97 -10.58
C TYR A 242 25.87 6.38 -10.94
N ASP A 243 25.44 7.42 -10.21
CA ASP A 243 25.86 8.79 -10.46
C ASP A 243 25.99 9.61 -9.17
N SER A 244 27.17 9.55 -8.55
CA SER A 244 27.49 10.26 -7.31
C SER A 244 27.83 11.74 -7.50
N ILE A 245 27.60 12.29 -8.70
CA ILE A 245 28.00 13.65 -9.07
C ILE A 245 26.80 14.41 -9.62
N LYS A 246 26.45 15.54 -8.97
CA LYS A 246 25.52 16.52 -9.52
C LYS A 246 26.25 17.40 -10.52
N ARG A 247 25.79 17.38 -11.77
CA ARG A 247 26.33 18.20 -12.86
C ARG A 247 25.34 19.29 -13.20
N TYR A 248 25.81 20.52 -13.29
CA TYR A 248 25.01 21.64 -13.75
C TYR A 248 25.84 22.56 -14.63
N PHE A 249 25.16 23.31 -15.49
CA PHE A 249 25.78 24.46 -16.14
C PHE A 249 24.92 25.69 -15.91
N ALA A 250 25.60 26.82 -15.72
CA ALA A 250 25.01 28.13 -15.48
C ALA A 250 25.37 29.07 -16.64
N PHE A 251 24.45 29.95 -17.04
CA PHE A 251 24.68 30.98 -18.06
C PHE A 251 23.76 32.19 -17.92
#